data_AF-A0A2B7Y973-F1
#
_entry.id   AF-A0A2B7Y973-F1
#
_cell.length_a   1.000
_cell.length_b   1.000
_cell.length_c   1.000
_cell.angle_alpha   90.00
_cell.angle_beta   90.00
_cell.angle_gamma   90.00
#
_symmetry.space_group_name_H-M   'P 1'
#
loop_
_entity.id
_entity.type
_entity.pdbx_description
1 polymer ?
#
loop_
_entity_poly.entity_id
_entity_poly.type
_entity_poly.pdbx_seq_one_letter_code
_entity_poly.pdbx_strand_id
1 'polypeptide(L)'
;MFNREKFEKKGIVKDVTSIAGNVDKTAKNLVVGDVLAYDPTKKKWNKYVKATHNTGAFLLGIVKNDVDVTAADKTIAILTQGQVYRKDVAEATDENLFVLLAKQGIYLV
;
A
#
# COMPACT_ATOMS: atom_id res chain seq x y z
N MET A 1 22.88 1.32 25.53
CA MET A 1 22.98 1.62 24.08
C MET A 1 21.59 1.46 23.49
N PHE A 2 20.91 2.57 23.16
CA PHE A 2 19.63 2.49 22.46
C PHE A 2 19.94 2.17 20.99
N ASN A 3 19.59 0.96 20.52
CA ASN A 3 19.70 0.59 19.11
C ASN A 3 18.73 1.46 18.30
N ARG A 4 19.26 2.55 17.76
CA ARG A 4 18.56 3.56 16.94
C ARG A 4 18.09 2.99 15.59
N GLU A 5 18.52 1.78 15.24
CA GLU A 5 18.23 1.10 13.97
C GLU A 5 16.79 0.57 13.84
N LYS A 6 16.02 0.44 14.93
CA LYS A 6 14.64 -0.08 14.86
C LYS A 6 13.58 0.96 14.48
N PHE A 7 13.93 2.23 14.35
CA PHE A 7 13.01 3.31 13.98
C PHE A 7 13.33 3.94 12.62
N GLU A 8 14.11 3.27 11.76
CA GLU A 8 14.09 3.65 10.34
C GLU A 8 12.64 3.49 9.86
N LYS A 9 12.01 4.63 9.53
CA LYS A 9 10.71 4.70 8.85
C LYS A 9 10.79 3.79 7.64
N LYS A 10 10.31 2.55 7.77
CA LYS A 10 10.21 1.63 6.64
C LYS A 10 9.29 2.30 5.60
N GLY A 11 9.71 2.32 4.34
CA GLY A 11 8.87 2.68 3.20
C GLY A 11 8.61 4.18 2.99
N ILE A 12 7.99 4.89 3.94
CA ILE A 12 7.36 6.19 3.63
C ILE A 12 8.31 7.37 3.78
N VAL A 13 8.70 7.97 2.66
CA VAL A 13 9.55 9.17 2.59
C VAL A 13 8.72 10.42 2.89
N LYS A 14 7.55 10.55 2.26
CA LYS A 14 6.63 11.68 2.43
C LYS A 14 5.19 11.19 2.37
N ASP A 15 4.40 11.57 3.37
CA ASP A 15 2.96 11.32 3.41
C ASP A 15 2.24 12.63 3.09
N VAL A 16 1.62 12.71 1.92
CA VAL A 16 0.85 13.89 1.51
C VAL A 16 -0.62 13.68 1.85
N THR A 17 -1.16 12.53 1.46
CA THR A 17 -2.55 12.17 1.69
C THR A 17 -2.65 10.71 2.10
N SER A 18 -3.36 10.46 3.19
CA SER A 18 -3.72 9.14 3.68
C SER A 18 -5.21 9.07 3.99
N ILE A 19 -5.82 7.92 3.76
CA ILE A 19 -7.24 7.68 4.08
C ILE A 19 -7.38 6.50 5.04
N ALA A 20 -8.49 6.48 5.78
CA ALA A 20 -8.94 5.28 6.47
C ALA A 20 -9.61 4.35 5.46
N GLY A 21 -9.06 3.15 5.26
CA GLY A 21 -9.58 2.15 4.32
C GLY A 21 -9.89 0.85 5.02
N ASN A 22 -11.07 0.28 4.76
CA ASN A 22 -11.42 -1.05 5.24
C ASN A 22 -10.76 -2.12 4.37
N VAL A 23 -9.90 -2.93 4.96
CA VAL A 23 -9.13 -3.98 4.30
C VAL A 23 -9.82 -5.32 4.52
N ASP A 24 -9.96 -6.09 3.45
CA ASP A 24 -10.53 -7.43 3.50
C ASP A 24 -9.60 -8.42 4.23
N LYS A 25 -10.15 -9.27 5.10
CA LYS A 25 -9.38 -10.27 5.84
C LYS A 25 -8.57 -11.23 4.96
N THR A 26 -8.97 -11.41 3.70
CA THR A 26 -8.26 -12.25 2.73
C THR A 26 -6.89 -11.68 2.35
N ALA A 27 -6.62 -10.40 2.64
CA ALA A 27 -5.31 -9.78 2.48
C ALA A 27 -4.26 -10.29 3.51
N LYS A 28 -4.69 -10.99 4.57
CA LYS A 28 -3.85 -11.65 5.59
C LYS A 28 -2.89 -10.70 6.32
N ASN A 29 -1.59 -10.98 6.26
CA ASN A 29 -0.56 -10.15 6.88
C ASN A 29 -0.10 -9.12 5.86
N LEU A 30 -0.22 -7.85 6.25
CA LEU A 30 0.23 -6.71 5.47
C LEU A 30 1.45 -6.09 6.15
N VAL A 31 2.41 -5.70 5.33
CA VAL A 31 3.64 -5.03 5.79
C VAL A 31 3.76 -3.66 5.16
N VAL A 32 4.54 -2.78 5.78
CA VAL A 32 4.83 -1.46 5.21
C VAL A 32 5.38 -1.59 3.79
N GLY A 33 4.79 -0.83 2.85
CA GLY A 33 5.18 -0.87 1.45
C GLY A 33 4.36 -1.82 0.58
N ASP A 34 3.56 -2.73 1.18
CA ASP A 34 2.59 -3.53 0.43
C ASP A 34 1.62 -2.61 -0.32
N VAL A 35 1.39 -2.94 -1.59
CA VAL A 35 0.44 -2.22 -2.44
C VAL A 35 -0.94 -2.82 -2.26
N LEU A 36 -1.93 -1.96 -2.10
CA LEU A 36 -3.34 -2.32 -2.04
C LEU A 36 -4.08 -1.75 -3.24
N ALA A 37 -5.11 -2.45 -3.68
CA ALA A 37 -6.06 -1.99 -4.67
C ALA A 37 -7.46 -1.98 -4.07
N TYR A 38 -8.22 -0.92 -4.35
CA TYR A 38 -9.60 -0.82 -3.91
C TYR A 38 -10.52 -1.63 -4.83
N ASP A 39 -11.30 -2.54 -4.23
CA ASP A 39 -12.39 -3.26 -4.87
C ASP A 39 -13.69 -2.46 -4.67
N PRO A 40 -14.22 -1.79 -5.72
CA PRO A 40 -15.42 -0.96 -5.61
C PRO A 40 -16.69 -1.79 -5.40
N THR A 41 -16.70 -3.06 -5.82
CA THR A 41 -17.85 -3.96 -5.66
C THR A 41 -17.99 -4.38 -4.19
N LYS A 42 -16.88 -4.76 -3.56
CA LYS A 42 -16.85 -5.14 -2.14
C LYS A 42 -16.74 -3.94 -1.20
N LYS A 43 -16.40 -2.76 -1.73
CA LYS A 43 -16.06 -1.54 -0.98
C LYS A 43 -14.94 -1.77 0.04
N LYS A 44 -13.92 -2.52 -0.38
CA LYS A 44 -12.80 -2.94 0.48
C LYS A 44 -11.48 -2.87 -0.27
N TRP A 45 -10.41 -2.72 0.49
CA TRP A 45 -9.05 -2.81 0.00
C TRP A 45 -8.55 -4.25 0.06
N ASN A 46 -7.87 -4.68 -1.00
CA ASN A 46 -7.24 -6.00 -1.09
C ASN A 46 -5.76 -5.83 -1.48
N LYS A 47 -4.95 -6.86 -1.22
CA LYS A 47 -3.57 -6.90 -1.72
C LYS A 47 -3.58 -6.81 -3.24
N TYR A 48 -2.76 -5.92 -3.78
CA TYR A 48 -2.63 -5.74 -5.21
C TYR A 48 -2.02 -6.99 -5.86
N VAL A 49 -2.49 -7.33 -7.06
CA VAL A 49 -1.95 -8.41 -7.89
C VAL A 49 -1.88 -7.93 -9.35
N LYS A 50 -0.97 -8.47 -10.16
CA LYS A 50 -0.78 -8.02 -11.56
C LYS A 50 -2.05 -8.06 -12.42
N ALA A 51 -2.95 -9.01 -12.17
CA ALA A 51 -4.24 -9.11 -12.87
C ALA A 51 -5.13 -7.87 -12.64
N THR A 52 -4.92 -7.12 -11.55
CA THR A 52 -5.62 -5.87 -11.23
C THR A 52 -5.35 -4.77 -12.25
N HIS A 53 -4.26 -4.83 -13.03
CA HIS A 53 -4.06 -3.94 -14.18
C HIS A 53 -5.25 -3.96 -15.14
N ASN A 54 -5.83 -5.14 -15.36
CA ASN A 54 -6.88 -5.35 -16.36
C ASN A 54 -8.24 -4.82 -15.91
N THR A 55 -8.42 -4.57 -14.61
CA THR A 55 -9.68 -4.03 -14.07
C THR A 55 -9.76 -2.51 -14.19
N GLY A 56 -8.66 -1.85 -14.58
CA GLY A 56 -8.58 -0.38 -14.59
C GLY A 56 -8.76 0.22 -13.19
N ALA A 57 -8.37 -0.50 -12.13
CA ALA A 57 -8.58 -0.04 -10.75
C ALA A 57 -7.96 1.35 -10.55
N PHE A 58 -8.82 2.34 -10.27
CA PHE A 58 -8.43 3.75 -10.23
C PHE A 58 -7.83 4.19 -8.89
N LEU A 59 -7.91 3.34 -7.85
CA LEU A 59 -7.43 3.69 -6.53
C LEU A 59 -6.50 2.60 -5.99
N LEU A 60 -5.22 2.94 -5.97
CA LEU A 60 -4.15 2.20 -5.34
C LEU A 60 -3.78 2.85 -4.01
N GLY A 61 -3.07 2.13 -3.17
CA GLY A 61 -2.58 2.67 -1.91
C GLY A 61 -1.43 1.85 -1.35
N ILE A 62 -0.69 2.45 -0.42
CA ILE A 62 0.44 1.81 0.24
C ILE A 62 0.15 1.63 1.72
N VAL A 63 0.41 0.42 2.23
CA VAL A 63 0.35 0.11 3.65
C VAL A 63 1.43 0.89 4.40
N LYS A 64 1.03 1.56 5.47
CA LYS A 64 1.92 2.44 6.26
C LYS A 64 2.47 1.79 7.52
N ASN A 65 1.81 0.73 8.01
CA ASN A 65 2.19 0.02 9.23
C ASN A 65 1.90 -1.47 9.04
N ASP A 66 2.76 -2.32 9.63
CA ASP A 66 2.53 -3.76 9.66
C ASP A 66 1.20 -4.05 10.39
N VAL A 67 0.35 -4.88 9.77
CA VAL A 67 -0.97 -5.18 10.30
C VAL A 67 -1.41 -6.58 9.91
N ASP A 68 -1.86 -7.33 10.91
CA ASP A 68 -2.56 -8.59 10.72
C ASP A 68 -4.07 -8.31 10.56
N VAL A 69 -4.63 -8.75 9.42
CA VAL A 69 -6.07 -8.71 9.12
C VAL A 69 -6.68 -10.10 8.99
N THR A 70 -5.97 -11.17 9.36
CA THR A 70 -6.44 -12.56 9.17
C THR A 70 -7.73 -12.89 9.94
N ALA A 71 -7.90 -12.32 11.14
CA ALA A 71 -9.05 -12.60 12.00
C ALA A 71 -10.35 -11.97 11.50
N ALA A 72 -10.29 -10.74 10.98
CA ALA A 72 -11.46 -9.98 10.53
C ALA A 72 -11.03 -8.83 9.59
N ASP A 73 -11.98 -8.32 8.82
CA ASP A 73 -11.78 -7.08 8.07
C ASP A 73 -11.37 -5.95 9.03
N LYS A 74 -10.48 -5.08 8.58
CA LYS A 74 -9.87 -4.07 9.45
C LYS A 74 -9.70 -2.75 8.75
N THR A 75 -10.10 -1.68 9.43
CA THR A 75 -9.79 -0.32 8.98
C THR A 75 -8.35 0.02 9.33
N ILE A 76 -7.58 0.42 8.32
CA ILE A 76 -6.19 0.86 8.48
C ILE A 76 -5.97 2.21 7.78
N ALA A 77 -4.89 2.90 8.14
CA ALA A 77 -4.45 4.09 7.41
C ALA A 77 -3.66 3.67 6.16
N ILE A 78 -4.11 4.10 4.99
CA ILE A 78 -3.55 3.78 3.68
C ILE A 78 -3.03 5.07 3.04
N LEU A 79 -1.77 5.08 2.61
CA LEU A 79 -1.22 6.19 1.84
C LEU A 79 -1.83 6.18 0.43
N THR A 80 -2.42 7.28 0.00
CA THR A 80 -2.97 7.43 -1.36
C THR A 80 -2.20 8.45 -2.20
N GLN A 81 -1.42 9.34 -1.59
CA GLN A 81 -0.51 10.26 -2.27
C GLN A 81 0.73 10.52 -1.42
N GLY A 82 1.91 10.53 -2.03
CA GLY A 82 3.17 10.70 -1.30
C GLY A 82 4.39 10.17 -2.03
N GLN A 83 5.45 9.91 -1.26
CA GLN A 83 6.70 9.34 -1.71
C GLN A 83 7.07 8.14 -0.85
N VAL A 84 7.47 7.05 -1.51
CA VAL A 84 7.86 5.79 -0.87
C VAL A 84 9.17 5.32 -1.47
N TYR A 85 10.07 4.75 -0.67
CA TYR A 85 11.30 4.19 -1.21
C TYR A 85 10.99 3.00 -2.12
N ARG A 86 11.56 3.00 -3.33
CA ARG A 86 11.35 1.93 -4.30
C ARG A 86 11.73 0.55 -3.74
N LYS A 87 12.83 0.48 -2.97
CA LYS A 87 13.32 -0.76 -2.35
C LYS A 87 12.34 -1.39 -1.34
N ASP A 88 11.40 -0.61 -0.83
CA ASP A 88 10.47 -1.03 0.22
C ASP A 88 9.09 -1.41 -0.34
N VAL A 89 8.85 -1.24 -1.65
CA VAL A 89 7.60 -1.68 -2.30
C VAL A 89 7.81 -3.05 -2.91
N ALA A 90 7.10 -4.06 -2.41
CA ALA A 90 7.30 -5.46 -2.80
C ALA A 90 7.12 -5.69 -4.31
N GLU A 91 6.27 -4.90 -4.97
CA GLU A 91 5.97 -4.98 -6.40
C GLU A 91 6.75 -3.97 -7.26
N ALA A 92 7.82 -3.35 -6.75
CA ALA A 92 8.59 -2.28 -7.41
C ALA A 92 9.30 -2.68 -8.73
N THR A 93 9.31 -3.96 -9.08
CA THR A 93 9.85 -4.47 -10.35
C THR A 93 8.85 -4.37 -11.51
N ASP A 94 7.57 -4.08 -11.23
CA ASP A 94 6.53 -3.96 -12.24
C ASP A 94 6.44 -2.51 -12.76
N GLU A 95 6.88 -2.28 -14.00
CA GLU A 95 6.87 -0.95 -14.62
C GLU A 95 5.44 -0.39 -14.81
N ASN A 96 4.46 -1.26 -15.07
CA ASN A 96 3.08 -0.82 -15.22
C ASN A 96 2.52 -0.31 -13.89
N LEU A 97 2.82 -1.01 -12.80
CA LEU A 97 2.43 -0.56 -11.46
C LEU A 97 3.07 0.80 -11.11
N PHE A 98 4.35 0.99 -11.44
CA PHE A 98 5.03 2.26 -11.23
C PHE A 98 4.30 3.43 -11.92
N VAL A 99 3.91 3.25 -13.18
CA VAL A 99 3.15 4.26 -13.93
C VAL A 99 1.78 4.52 -13.29
N LEU A 100 1.09 3.48 -12.82
CA LEU A 100 -0.22 3.62 -12.17
C LEU A 100 -0.13 4.36 -10.82
N LEU A 101 0.84 4.03 -9.99
CA LEU A 101 1.10 4.73 -8.73
C LEU A 101 1.42 6.21 -8.98
N ALA A 102 2.29 6.49 -9.96
CA ALA A 102 2.67 7.86 -10.31
C ALA A 102 1.47 8.69 -10.83
N LYS A 103 0.58 8.10 -11.63
CA LYS A 103 -0.66 8.76 -12.09
C LYS A 103 -1.58 9.21 -10.94
N GLN A 104 -1.55 8.51 -9.81
CA GLN A 104 -2.32 8.87 -8.62
C GLN A 104 -1.60 9.88 -7.72
N GLY A 105 -0.30 10.06 -7.90
CA GLY A 105 0.55 10.90 -7.03
C GLY A 105 1.27 10.13 -5.93
N ILE A 106 1.48 8.81 -6.10
CA ILE A 106 2.38 8.00 -5.28
C ILE A 106 3.68 7.80 -6.07
N TYR A 107 4.76 8.45 -5.64
CA TYR A 107 6.04 8.38 -6.33
C TYR A 107 6.99 7.42 -5.62
N LEU A 108 7.61 6.52 -6.38
CA LEU A 108 8.67 5.66 -5.88
C LEU A 108 10.03 6.36 -6.10
N VAL A 109 10.78 6.57 -5.02
CA VAL A 109 12.08 7.27 -5.02
C VAL A 109 13.23 6.39 -4.55
#